data_AF-A0A7Y3NSR7-F1
#
_entry.id   AF-A0A7Y3NSR7-F1
#
_cell.length_a   1.000
_cell.length_b   1.000
_cell.length_c   1.000
_cell.angle_alpha   90.00
_cell.angle_beta   90.00
_cell.angle_gamma   90.00
#
_symmetry.space_group_name_H-M   'P 1'
#
loop_
_entity.id
_entity.type
_entity.pdbx_description
1 polymer ?
#
loop_
_entity_poly.entity_id
_entity_poly.type
_entity_poly.pdbx_seq_one_letter_code
_entity_poly.pdbx_strand_id
1 'polypeptide(L)'
;MQAPLMTTGGYSAKVTMRLIIEGRSLAVSQAGPDMLILTEPATLPACEGEFELTIDATTRRWPASIKPQPQASRELKVDFGSLCG
;
A
#
# COMPACT_ATOMS: atom_id res chain seq x y z
N MET A 1 17.94 -26.57 37.61
CA MET A 1 16.80 -26.75 36.69
C MET A 1 16.21 -25.36 36.43
N GLN A 2 16.56 -24.70 35.34
CA GLN A 2 16.11 -23.34 35.03
C GLN A 2 15.19 -23.39 33.80
N ALA A 3 13.96 -22.92 33.95
CA ALA A 3 12.96 -22.89 32.88
C ALA A 3 13.36 -21.89 31.78
N PRO A 4 13.07 -22.17 30.50
CA PRO A 4 13.37 -21.23 29.44
C PRO A 4 12.47 -20.00 29.58
N LEU A 5 13.09 -18.83 29.68
CA LEU A 5 12.43 -17.53 29.58
C LEU A 5 11.82 -17.44 28.18
N MET A 6 10.51 -17.58 28.08
CA MET A 6 9.76 -17.23 26.87
C MET A 6 9.81 -15.70 26.74
N THR A 7 10.76 -15.20 25.96
CA THR A 7 10.75 -13.82 25.51
C THR A 7 9.58 -13.64 24.56
N THR A 8 8.45 -13.12 25.07
CA THR A 8 7.39 -12.55 24.23
C THR A 8 7.92 -11.23 23.65
N GLY A 9 8.88 -11.33 22.73
CA GLY A 9 9.44 -10.19 22.02
C GLY A 9 8.36 -9.61 21.11
N GLY A 10 8.01 -8.34 21.30
CA GLY A 10 7.13 -7.64 20.39
C GLY A 10 7.72 -7.69 18.98
N TYR A 11 7.09 -8.45 18.09
CA TYR A 11 7.48 -8.52 16.69
C TYR A 11 7.12 -7.17 16.05
N SER A 12 8.07 -6.24 16.00
CA SER A 12 7.91 -5.00 15.26
C SER A 12 8.24 -5.25 13.79
N ALA A 13 7.22 -5.33 12.95
CA ALA A 13 7.41 -5.41 11.50
C ALA A 13 7.50 -4.00 10.91
N LYS A 14 8.47 -3.75 10.02
CA LYS A 14 8.53 -2.51 9.25
C LYS A 14 7.58 -2.61 8.07
N VAL A 15 6.50 -1.84 8.09
CA VAL A 15 5.54 -1.80 6.98
C VAL A 15 5.77 -0.56 6.13
N THR A 16 5.84 -0.72 4.81
CA THR A 16 5.89 0.37 3.84
C THR A 16 4.87 0.12 2.74
N MET A 17 4.07 1.13 2.43
CA MET A 17 3.05 1.07 1.38
C MET A 17 3.28 2.17 0.36
N ARG A 18 3.24 1.82 -0.92
CA ARG A 18 3.45 2.75 -2.02
C ARG A 18 2.52 2.44 -3.18
N LEU A 19 2.15 3.48 -3.92
CA LEU A 19 1.47 3.37 -5.19
C LEU A 19 2.44 3.79 -6.29
N ILE A 20 2.72 2.89 -7.22
CA ILE A 20 3.65 3.11 -8.33
C ILE A 20 2.84 3.39 -9.59
N ILE A 21 2.95 4.59 -10.15
CA ILE A 21 2.23 5.02 -11.37
C ILE A 21 3.21 5.74 -12.28
N GLU A 22 3.34 5.29 -13.53
CA GLU A 22 4.21 5.94 -14.54
C GLU A 22 5.63 6.25 -14.03
N GLY A 23 6.20 5.33 -13.22
CA GLY A 23 7.53 5.51 -12.62
C GLY A 23 7.60 6.45 -11.41
N ARG A 24 6.47 7.03 -10.96
CA ARG A 24 6.35 7.80 -9.71
C ARG A 24 5.95 6.86 -8.58
N SER A 25 6.55 7.07 -7.41
CA SER A 25 6.16 6.38 -6.17
C SER A 25 5.45 7.33 -5.22
N LEU A 26 4.16 7.11 -4.97
CA LEU A 26 3.36 7.87 -4.02
C LEU A 26 3.27 7.11 -2.71
N ALA A 27 3.57 7.78 -1.59
CA ALA A 27 3.47 7.16 -0.27
C ALA A 27 1.99 6.95 0.10
N VAL A 28 1.66 5.74 0.53
CA VAL A 28 0.31 5.36 0.98
C VAL A 28 0.32 5.28 2.50
N SER A 29 -0.58 6.00 3.16
CA SER A 29 -0.77 5.91 4.60
C SER A 29 -1.73 4.79 5.00
N GLN A 30 -2.76 4.51 4.18
CA GLN A 30 -3.73 3.45 4.44
C GLN A 30 -4.22 2.82 3.13
N ALA A 31 -4.52 1.53 3.17
CA ALA A 31 -5.13 0.80 2.06
C ALA A 31 -6.42 0.14 2.53
N GLY A 32 -7.50 0.33 1.77
CA GLY A 32 -8.77 -0.37 1.87
C GLY A 32 -8.97 -1.30 0.67
N PRO A 33 -10.12 -2.00 0.58
CA PRO A 33 -10.39 -2.96 -0.49
C PRO A 33 -10.60 -2.32 -1.87
N ASP A 34 -11.09 -1.08 -1.93
CA ASP A 34 -11.38 -0.33 -3.16
C ASP A 34 -10.81 1.10 -3.12
N MET A 35 -9.90 1.36 -2.17
CA MET A 35 -9.47 2.71 -1.85
C MET A 35 -8.06 2.75 -1.29
N LEU A 36 -7.29 3.78 -1.65
CA LEU A 36 -6.00 4.11 -1.05
C LEU A 36 -6.05 5.52 -0.46
N ILE A 37 -5.45 5.70 0.71
CA ILE A 37 -5.19 7.01 1.30
C ILE A 37 -3.70 7.31 1.17
N LEU A 38 -3.37 8.36 0.44
CA LEU A 38 -2.02 8.87 0.27
C LEU A 38 -1.58 9.73 1.46
N THR A 39 -0.28 9.70 1.72
CA THR A 39 0.34 10.59 2.70
C THR A 39 0.19 12.06 2.27
N GLU A 40 0.33 12.35 0.98
CA GLU A 40 0.16 13.68 0.39
C GLU A 40 -0.91 13.66 -0.71
N PRO A 41 -1.67 14.75 -0.91
CA PRO A 41 -2.67 14.81 -1.96
C PRO A 41 -2.03 14.75 -3.35
N ALA A 42 -2.65 14.01 -4.27
CA ALA A 42 -2.21 13.92 -5.65
C ALA A 42 -3.39 14.11 -6.61
N THR A 43 -3.13 14.76 -7.74
CA THR A 43 -4.05 14.79 -8.89
C THR A 43 -3.58 13.72 -9.87
N LEU A 44 -4.40 12.71 -10.08
CA LEU A 44 -4.10 11.61 -10.99
C LEU A 44 -5.21 11.47 -12.03
N PRO A 45 -4.86 11.31 -13.32
CA PRO A 45 -5.83 10.90 -14.33
C PRO A 45 -6.26 9.44 -14.08
N ALA A 46 -7.26 8.97 -14.83
CA ALA A 46 -7.55 7.54 -14.89
C ALA A 46 -6.32 6.82 -15.46
N CYS A 47 -5.67 5.98 -14.65
CA CYS A 47 -4.42 5.33 -15.02
C CYS A 47 -4.27 3.98 -14.32
N GLU A 48 -3.39 3.15 -14.86
CA GLU A 48 -2.97 1.91 -14.23
C GLU A 48 -1.68 2.13 -13.44
N GLY A 49 -1.55 1.39 -12.34
CA GLY A 49 -0.36 1.39 -11.50
C GLY A 49 -0.23 0.08 -10.72
N GLU A 50 0.71 0.06 -9.80
CA GLU A 50 0.92 -1.06 -8.89
C GLU A 50 0.87 -0.58 -7.45
N PHE A 51 0.09 -1.24 -6.61
CA PHE A 51 0.17 -1.07 -5.17
C PHE A 51 1.23 -2.01 -4.61
N GLU A 52 2.23 -1.44 -3.94
CA GLU A 52 3.34 -2.15 -3.31
C GLU A 52 3.16 -2.14 -1.79
N LEU A 53 3.09 -3.31 -1.18
CA LEU A 53 3.19 -3.52 0.27
C LEU A 53 4.49 -4.24 0.57
N THR A 54 5.34 -3.61 1.36
CA THR A 54 6.55 -4.24 1.89
C THR A 54 6.41 -4.42 3.39
N ILE A 55 6.59 -5.66 3.86
CA ILE A 55 6.66 -6.00 5.28
C ILE A 55 8.06 -6.56 5.54
N ASP A 56 8.83 -5.86 6.37
CA ASP A 56 10.26 -6.08 6.61
C ASP A 56 11.07 -6.06 5.29
N ALA A 57 11.42 -7.22 4.76
CA ALA A 57 12.13 -7.39 3.49
C ALA A 57 11.28 -8.05 2.39
N THR A 58 10.03 -8.40 2.69
CA THR A 58 9.14 -9.08 1.75
C THR A 58 8.23 -8.06 1.06
N THR A 59 8.36 -7.94 -0.25
CA THR A 59 7.52 -7.07 -1.07
C THR A 59 6.46 -7.87 -1.81
N ARG A 60 5.22 -7.38 -1.78
CA ARG A 60 4.10 -7.83 -2.61
C ARG A 60 3.59 -6.67 -3.43
N ARG A 61 3.19 -6.96 -4.67
CA ARG A 61 2.65 -5.98 -5.60
C ARG A 61 1.35 -6.48 -6.19
N TRP A 62 0.40 -5.57 -6.37
CA TRP A 62 -0.87 -5.85 -7.03
C TRP A 62 -1.16 -4.77 -8.06
N PRO A 63 -1.68 -5.14 -9.23
CA PRO A 63 -2.15 -4.16 -10.20
C PRO A 63 -3.29 -3.35 -9.58
N ALA A 64 -3.25 -2.04 -9.77
CA ALA A 64 -4.24 -1.10 -9.27
C ALA A 64 -4.68 -0.19 -10.41
N SER A 65 -5.98 -0.19 -10.70
CA SER A 65 -6.59 0.77 -11.63
C SER A 65 -7.13 1.96 -10.86
N ILE A 66 -6.56 3.14 -11.08
CA ILE A 66 -6.94 4.38 -10.41
C ILE A 66 -8.08 5.04 -11.18
N LYS A 67 -9.16 5.40 -10.46
CA LYS A 67 -10.27 6.18 -11.04
C LYS A 67 -9.90 7.67 -11.10
N PRO A 68 -10.39 8.41 -12.12
CA PRO A 68 -10.07 9.82 -12.27
C PRO A 68 -10.61 10.62 -11.08
N GLN A 69 -9.78 11.54 -10.57
CA GLN A 69 -10.14 12.47 -9.50
C GLN A 69 -10.33 13.88 -10.08
N PRO A 70 -11.39 14.61 -9.71
CA PRO A 70 -11.61 15.97 -10.21
C PRO A 70 -10.61 17.01 -9.67
N GLN A 71 -9.94 16.69 -8.55
CA GLN A 71 -8.97 17.57 -7.88
C GLN A 71 -7.91 16.76 -7.12
N ALA A 72 -6.89 17.44 -6.61
CA ALA A 72 -5.88 16.82 -5.75
C ALA A 72 -6.55 16.25 -4.49
N SER A 73 -6.47 14.93 -4.32
CA SER A 73 -7.06 14.23 -3.17
C SER A 73 -6.04 13.27 -2.57
N ARG A 74 -6.15 13.05 -1.26
CA ARG A 74 -5.42 11.99 -0.57
C ARG A 74 -6.13 10.66 -0.76
N GLU A 75 -7.46 10.68 -0.88
CA GLU A 75 -8.26 9.49 -1.09
C GLU A 75 -8.32 9.18 -2.59
N LEU A 76 -7.90 7.99 -2.98
CA LEU A 76 -7.98 7.48 -4.33
C LEU A 76 -8.89 6.26 -4.36
N LYS A 77 -9.89 6.26 -5.23
CA LYS A 77 -10.64 5.06 -5.57
C LYS A 77 -9.82 4.19 -6.51
N VAL A 78 -9.61 2.95 -6.10
CA VAL A 78 -8.79 1.99 -6.84
C VAL A 78 -9.53 0.68 -7.01
N ASP A 79 -9.28 0.01 -8.12
CA ASP A 79 -9.66 -1.38 -8.33
C ASP A 79 -8.39 -2.21 -8.33
N PHE A 80 -8.22 -3.08 -7.34
CA PHE A 80 -7.12 -4.05 -7.37
C PHE A 80 -7.52 -5.18 -8.30
N GLY A 81 -6.79 -5.33 -9.40
CA GLY A 81 -7.02 -6.43 -10.33
C GLY A 81 -7.00 -7.73 -9.54
N SER A 82 -8.14 -8.44 -9.58
CA SER A 82 -8.50 -9.62 -8.79
C SER A 82 -7.32 -10.24 -8.02
N LEU A 83 -7.36 -10.15 -6.69
CA LEU A 83 -6.44 -10.83 -5.76
C LEU A 83 -6.63 -12.36 -5.83
N CYS A 84 -6.47 -12.96 -7.00
CA CYS A 84 -6.46 -14.40 -7.20
C CYS A 84 -5.00 -14.85 -7.29
N GLY A 85 -4.48 -15.30 -6.16
CA GLY A 85 -3.17 -15.93 -6.01
C GLY A 85 -3.00 -16.45 -4.59
#